data_AF-A0A1E3BQT5-F1
#
_entry.id   AF-A0A1E3BQT5-F1
#
_cell.length_a   1.000
_cell.length_b   1.000
_cell.length_c   1.000
_cell.angle_alpha   90.00
_cell.angle_beta   90.00
_cell.angle_gamma   90.00
#
_symmetry.space_group_name_H-M   'P 1'
#
loop_
_entity.id
_entity.type
_entity.pdbx_description
1 polymer ?
#
loop_
_entity_poly.entity_id
_entity_poly.type
_entity_poly.pdbx_seq_one_letter_code
_entity_poly.pdbx_strand_id
1 'polypeptide(L)'
;MPDPKTASQEFVKISRLGLESSVPAEAIITDVKHLASYNWIEAPTPTIVVPGSPAQWSPPQGNRYGLDPFTIQVDTIARTAIFCRDETATHEVIGPDKFRGFGHEFEKAYTITHVENSTGHHRIISYRLGGLSLLVRHETDGCVGDLKPGVKNNESTGDNLANVLKSLSLSSDTTDETSVQSKLTIKSEGRVVPRESTLEIKTRASHRPLELSEVAPQLWVSQTPKLVRAYHKRGKFSTPKVEDITAAVKQWEQTHQDDIKKLIALINRILWVTRNWGGSCTIRYNPAEDKLEIKKIGRKKMLPDDLYSRWTKTIHDAMAQKNSKHGPNFAQA
;
A
#
# COMPACT_ATOMS: atom_id res chain seq x y z
N MET A 1 24.47 -41.26 16.87
CA MET A 1 24.96 -40.08 16.14
C MET A 1 23.76 -39.32 15.58
N PRO A 2 23.80 -37.98 15.42
CA PRO A 2 22.73 -37.22 14.79
C PRO A 2 22.73 -37.39 13.26
N ASP A 3 21.57 -37.24 12.63
CA ASP A 3 21.41 -37.38 11.17
C ASP A 3 22.00 -36.19 10.39
N PRO A 4 22.88 -36.41 9.39
CA PRO A 4 23.55 -35.34 8.65
C PRO A 4 22.71 -34.83 7.48
N LYS A 5 21.48 -34.33 7.72
CA LYS A 5 20.61 -33.85 6.62
C LYS A 5 19.66 -32.68 6.87
N THR A 6 19.84 -31.90 7.95
CA THR A 6 19.19 -30.57 8.07
C THR A 6 19.99 -29.51 7.31
N ALA A 7 20.08 -29.64 5.99
CA ALA A 7 20.60 -28.57 5.15
C ALA A 7 19.69 -27.34 5.30
N SER A 8 20.26 -26.18 5.66
CA SER A 8 19.51 -24.95 5.90
C SER A 8 18.77 -24.52 4.61
N GLN A 9 17.49 -24.83 4.53
CA GLN A 9 16.72 -24.64 3.31
C GLN A 9 16.44 -23.14 3.10
N GLU A 10 17.28 -22.49 2.29
CA GLU A 10 17.22 -21.05 1.98
C GLU A 10 16.18 -20.69 0.89
N PHE A 11 15.30 -21.64 0.56
CA PHE A 11 14.34 -21.57 -0.53
C PHE A 11 13.08 -22.38 -0.21
N VAL A 12 11.89 -21.79 -0.42
CA VAL A 12 10.59 -22.43 -0.19
C VAL A 12 9.67 -22.13 -1.38
N LYS A 13 9.03 -23.17 -1.93
CA LYS A 13 7.91 -23.01 -2.87
C LYS A 13 6.58 -23.13 -2.13
N ILE A 14 5.66 -22.22 -2.40
CA ILE A 14 4.27 -22.25 -1.93
C ILE A 14 3.36 -22.34 -3.16
N SER A 15 2.51 -23.36 -3.22
CA SER A 15 1.40 -23.46 -4.17
C SER A 15 0.11 -22.99 -3.50
N ARG A 16 -0.87 -22.53 -4.30
CA ARG A 16 -2.20 -22.14 -3.80
C ARG A 16 -2.94 -23.26 -3.05
N LEU A 17 -2.69 -24.51 -3.45
CA LEU A 17 -3.27 -25.71 -2.84
C LEU A 17 -2.64 -26.08 -1.48
N GLY A 18 -1.39 -25.67 -1.24
CA GLY A 18 -0.67 -25.92 0.03
C GLY A 18 -0.95 -24.90 1.13
N LEU A 19 -2.01 -24.11 1.01
CA LEU A 19 -2.42 -23.07 1.97
C LEU A 19 -3.64 -23.55 2.76
N GLU A 20 -3.39 -24.33 3.81
CA GLU A 20 -4.42 -24.76 4.75
C GLU A 20 -5.11 -23.58 5.43
N SER A 21 -6.43 -23.66 5.60
CA SER A 21 -7.27 -22.57 6.09
C SER A 21 -7.33 -22.49 7.62
N SER A 22 -6.19 -22.48 8.31
CA SER A 22 -6.08 -22.30 9.78
C SER A 22 -6.26 -20.83 10.22
N VAL A 23 -7.31 -20.20 9.68
CA VAL A 23 -7.62 -18.76 9.76
C VAL A 23 -9.01 -18.54 10.35
N PRO A 24 -9.32 -17.34 10.90
CA PRO A 24 -10.61 -17.07 11.54
C PRO A 24 -11.83 -17.35 10.64
N ALA A 25 -12.96 -17.63 11.29
CA ALA A 25 -14.21 -18.04 10.64
C ALA A 25 -14.65 -17.08 9.52
N GLU A 26 -14.47 -15.78 9.74
CA GLU A 26 -14.65 -14.72 8.74
C GLU A 26 -13.32 -13.99 8.50
N ALA A 27 -13.08 -13.64 7.24
CA ALA A 27 -11.90 -12.97 6.74
C ALA A 27 -12.31 -11.66 6.05
N ILE A 28 -12.69 -10.68 6.87
CA ILE A 28 -13.20 -9.37 6.44
C ILE A 28 -12.24 -8.23 6.84
N ILE A 29 -12.31 -7.11 6.11
CA ILE A 29 -11.61 -5.88 6.48
C ILE A 29 -12.41 -5.10 7.54
N THR A 30 -11.75 -4.69 8.63
CA THR A 30 -12.35 -3.89 9.72
C THR A 30 -11.45 -2.73 10.18
N ASP A 31 -12.00 -1.79 10.94
CA ASP A 31 -11.29 -0.64 11.52
C ASP A 31 -10.52 0.25 10.51
N VAL A 32 -11.07 0.40 9.30
CA VAL A 32 -10.47 1.19 8.22
C VAL A 32 -10.36 2.67 8.60
N LYS A 33 -9.12 3.18 8.65
CA LYS A 33 -8.79 4.56 9.00
C LYS A 33 -7.88 5.18 7.96
N HIS A 34 -8.16 6.43 7.58
CA HIS A 34 -7.19 7.28 6.91
C HIS A 34 -6.14 7.75 7.93
N LEU A 35 -4.87 7.75 7.52
CA LEU A 35 -3.75 8.21 8.37
C LEU A 35 -2.98 9.37 7.73
N ALA A 36 -2.82 9.36 6.41
CA ALA A 36 -2.07 10.38 5.68
C ALA A 36 -2.41 10.39 4.20
N SER A 37 -2.28 11.56 3.56
CA SER A 37 -2.28 11.71 2.11
C SER A 37 -1.10 12.56 1.62
N TYR A 38 -0.62 12.32 0.40
CA TYR A 38 0.42 13.15 -0.24
C TYR A 38 0.37 13.09 -1.77
N ASN A 39 0.91 14.10 -2.45
CA ASN A 39 1.24 14.01 -3.89
C ASN A 39 2.76 14.00 -4.06
N TRP A 40 3.28 13.21 -4.99
CA TRP A 40 4.57 13.52 -5.61
C TRP A 40 4.40 14.71 -6.55
N ILE A 41 5.40 15.59 -6.64
CA ILE A 41 5.46 16.64 -7.66
C ILE A 41 6.76 16.57 -8.47
N GLU A 42 6.70 16.97 -9.73
CA GLU A 42 7.88 17.12 -10.58
C GLU A 42 8.70 18.35 -10.12
N ALA A 43 9.93 18.11 -9.68
CA ALA A 43 10.84 19.11 -9.12
C ALA A 43 12.31 18.65 -9.21
N PRO A 44 13.31 19.56 -9.16
CA PRO A 44 14.73 19.20 -9.19
C PRO A 44 15.23 18.35 -8.01
N THR A 45 14.48 18.34 -6.90
CA THR A 45 14.69 17.48 -5.73
C THR A 45 13.43 16.65 -5.45
N PRO A 46 13.54 15.43 -4.90
CA PRO A 46 12.38 14.65 -4.49
C PRO A 46 11.48 15.48 -3.57
N THR A 47 10.25 15.75 -3.98
CA THR A 47 9.36 16.68 -3.30
C THR A 47 7.95 16.11 -3.19
N ILE A 48 7.35 16.22 -2.00
CA ILE A 48 5.95 15.85 -1.78
C ILE A 48 5.13 17.01 -1.18
N VAL A 49 3.83 17.01 -1.48
CA VAL A 49 2.84 17.92 -0.92
C VAL A 49 1.98 17.16 0.10
N VAL A 50 1.89 17.66 1.33
CA VAL A 50 1.30 17.00 2.51
C VAL A 50 0.43 17.96 3.35
N PRO A 51 -0.89 17.70 3.53
CA PRO A 51 -1.66 16.65 2.87
C PRO A 51 -1.65 16.84 1.36
N GLY A 52 -1.89 15.76 0.62
CA GLY A 52 -2.05 15.84 -0.83
C GLY A 52 -3.43 16.39 -1.23
N SER A 53 -3.74 16.39 -2.52
CA SER A 53 -5.11 16.33 -3.01
C SER A 53 -5.16 15.36 -4.20
N PRO A 54 -6.09 14.39 -4.24
CA PRO A 54 -6.40 13.68 -5.47
C PRO A 54 -7.00 14.67 -6.48
N ALA A 55 -6.91 14.35 -7.76
CA ALA A 55 -7.42 15.22 -8.81
C ALA A 55 -8.97 15.15 -8.87
N GLN A 56 -9.63 16.28 -9.07
CA GLN A 56 -11.10 16.36 -9.03
C GLN A 56 -11.70 15.97 -10.39
N TRP A 57 -12.63 15.02 -10.38
CA TRP A 57 -13.32 14.53 -11.58
C TRP A 57 -14.01 15.61 -12.43
N SER A 58 -13.71 15.65 -13.75
CA SER A 58 -14.17 16.65 -14.74
C SER A 58 -13.97 16.13 -16.19
N PRO A 59 -15.00 15.80 -17.01
CA PRO A 59 -14.86 14.74 -18.04
C PRO A 59 -14.69 15.06 -19.57
N PRO A 60 -13.56 14.71 -20.24
CA PRO A 60 -13.40 14.63 -21.71
C PRO A 60 -12.41 13.54 -22.31
N GLN A 61 -12.96 12.44 -22.85
CA GLN A 61 -12.46 11.36 -23.78
C GLN A 61 -10.98 10.72 -23.70
N GLY A 62 -10.74 9.51 -23.07
CA GLY A 62 -9.44 8.70 -22.99
C GLY A 62 -9.48 7.21 -22.39
N ASN A 63 -8.46 6.28 -22.49
CA ASN A 63 -8.40 4.88 -21.86
C ASN A 63 -7.14 3.91 -22.03
N ARG A 64 -6.84 2.97 -21.06
CA ARG A 64 -6.12 1.61 -21.03
C ARG A 64 -4.69 1.51 -20.39
N TYR A 65 -4.10 0.38 -19.86
CA TYR A 65 -4.25 -1.11 -20.07
C TYR A 65 -4.23 -2.12 -18.84
N GLY A 66 -3.18 -2.95 -18.55
CA GLY A 66 -3.23 -4.31 -17.88
C GLY A 66 -2.04 -4.80 -16.98
N LEU A 67 -1.84 -6.13 -16.75
CA LEU A 67 -1.02 -6.76 -15.67
C LEU A 67 0.06 -7.83 -16.07
N ASP A 68 1.06 -8.04 -15.18
CA ASP A 68 2.37 -8.71 -15.42
C ASP A 68 2.92 -9.55 -14.21
N PRO A 69 4.00 -10.36 -14.39
CA PRO A 69 4.72 -11.03 -13.27
C PRO A 69 5.37 -10.05 -12.26
N PHE A 70 5.81 -10.57 -11.10
CA PHE A 70 6.39 -9.75 -10.04
C PHE A 70 7.43 -10.44 -9.14
N THR A 71 8.30 -9.61 -8.55
CA THR A 71 9.14 -9.90 -7.39
C THR A 71 8.80 -8.91 -6.27
N ILE A 72 8.73 -9.38 -5.03
CA ILE A 72 8.53 -8.58 -3.81
C ILE A 72 9.65 -8.94 -2.82
N GLN A 73 10.41 -7.94 -2.38
CA GLN A 73 11.27 -8.09 -1.22
C GLN A 73 10.44 -7.95 0.06
N VAL A 74 10.79 -8.71 1.09
CA VAL A 74 10.22 -8.58 2.45
C VAL A 74 11.36 -8.41 3.45
N ASP A 75 11.22 -7.45 4.36
CA ASP A 75 12.11 -7.25 5.50
C ASP A 75 11.30 -7.10 6.80
N THR A 76 11.78 -7.67 7.90
CA THR A 76 11.04 -7.70 9.19
C THR A 76 11.81 -7.02 10.31
N ILE A 77 11.14 -6.15 11.05
CA ILE A 77 11.64 -5.53 12.28
C ILE A 77 10.69 -5.87 13.44
N ALA A 78 11.17 -6.74 14.33
CA ALA A 78 10.41 -7.32 15.43
C ALA A 78 9.04 -7.91 15.00
N ARG A 79 7.94 -7.22 15.29
CA ARG A 79 6.58 -7.65 14.89
C ARG A 79 6.16 -7.15 13.51
N THR A 80 6.74 -6.06 13.04
CA THR A 80 6.42 -5.42 11.74
C THR A 80 7.15 -6.12 10.60
N ALA A 81 6.51 -6.15 9.42
CA ALA A 81 7.13 -6.54 8.16
C ALA A 81 6.80 -5.50 7.10
N ILE A 82 7.78 -5.21 6.25
CA ILE A 82 7.68 -4.28 5.14
C ILE A 82 7.75 -5.12 3.86
N PHE A 83 6.78 -4.92 2.97
CA PHE A 83 6.71 -5.55 1.66
C PHE A 83 6.96 -4.46 0.61
N CYS A 84 7.96 -4.65 -0.26
CA CYS A 84 8.28 -3.69 -1.31
C CYS A 84 8.48 -4.42 -2.64
N ARG A 85 7.90 -3.94 -3.74
CA ARG A 85 8.07 -4.56 -5.06
C ARG A 85 9.50 -4.29 -5.55
N ASP A 86 10.21 -5.34 -5.93
CA ASP A 86 11.62 -5.28 -6.36
C ASP A 86 11.62 -5.21 -7.90
N GLU A 87 11.30 -4.01 -8.42
CA GLU A 87 11.24 -3.74 -9.86
C GLU A 87 12.61 -3.33 -10.40
N THR A 88 13.17 -4.12 -11.33
CA THR A 88 14.44 -3.82 -11.99
C THR A 88 14.35 -2.75 -13.08
N ALA A 89 13.14 -2.40 -13.51
CA ALA A 89 12.85 -1.35 -14.48
C ALA A 89 11.89 -0.33 -13.86
N THR A 90 12.44 0.79 -13.37
CA THR A 90 11.67 1.91 -12.79
C THR A 90 11.03 2.82 -13.85
N HIS A 91 11.29 2.55 -15.13
CA HIS A 91 10.77 3.25 -16.29
C HIS A 91 10.75 2.29 -17.48
N GLU A 92 9.81 2.47 -18.40
CA GLU A 92 9.80 1.78 -19.70
C GLU A 92 9.73 2.81 -20.83
N VAL A 93 10.64 2.70 -21.79
CA VAL A 93 10.56 3.47 -23.04
C VAL A 93 9.56 2.79 -23.94
N ILE A 94 8.39 3.42 -24.09
CA ILE A 94 7.37 3.03 -25.06
C ILE A 94 7.92 3.35 -26.46
N GLY A 95 8.24 2.31 -27.24
CA GLY A 95 8.66 2.45 -28.63
C GLY A 95 7.54 3.06 -29.50
N PRO A 96 7.86 3.72 -30.61
CA PRO A 96 6.85 4.38 -31.48
C PRO A 96 5.86 3.39 -32.13
N ASP A 97 6.19 2.10 -32.12
CA ASP A 97 5.38 0.96 -32.53
C ASP A 97 4.48 0.39 -31.40
N LYS A 98 4.76 0.73 -30.14
CA LYS A 98 4.13 0.13 -28.95
C LYS A 98 3.01 1.00 -28.41
N PHE A 99 1.81 0.42 -28.28
CA PHE A 99 0.65 1.10 -27.74
C PHE A 99 0.30 0.60 -26.33
N ARG A 100 0.67 1.36 -25.29
CA ARG A 100 0.33 1.06 -23.88
C ARG A 100 -1.09 1.47 -23.46
N GLY A 101 -1.87 2.11 -24.33
CA GLY A 101 -3.17 2.68 -23.99
C GLY A 101 -3.19 4.20 -24.14
N PHE A 102 -4.25 4.79 -23.62
CA PHE A 102 -4.48 6.22 -23.44
C PHE A 102 -4.92 6.47 -21.97
N GLY A 103 -4.36 5.72 -21.00
CA GLY A 103 -4.79 5.73 -19.58
C GLY A 103 -4.44 7.03 -18.89
N HIS A 104 -3.15 7.35 -18.81
CA HIS A 104 -2.68 8.63 -18.26
C HIS A 104 -3.27 9.84 -19.01
N GLU A 105 -3.53 9.69 -20.31
CA GLU A 105 -4.16 10.71 -21.15
C GLU A 105 -5.65 10.89 -20.80
N PHE A 106 -6.34 9.82 -20.38
CA PHE A 106 -7.66 9.93 -19.76
C PHE A 106 -7.56 10.67 -18.44
N GLU A 107 -6.72 10.23 -17.51
CA GLU A 107 -6.64 10.81 -16.16
C GLU A 107 -6.32 12.32 -16.22
N LYS A 108 -5.36 12.72 -17.05
CA LYS A 108 -5.00 14.12 -17.31
C LYS A 108 -6.12 14.95 -17.94
N ALA A 109 -6.98 14.33 -18.74
CA ALA A 109 -8.12 15.03 -19.35
C ALA A 109 -9.33 15.07 -18.40
N TYR A 110 -9.63 13.95 -17.73
CA TYR A 110 -10.81 13.70 -16.90
C TYR A 110 -10.71 14.20 -15.46
N THR A 111 -9.62 14.85 -15.09
CA THR A 111 -9.43 15.34 -13.73
C THR A 111 -8.78 16.74 -13.71
N ILE A 112 -9.12 17.50 -12.67
CA ILE A 112 -8.56 18.82 -12.37
C ILE A 112 -7.59 18.65 -11.21
N THR A 113 -6.31 18.83 -11.49
CA THR A 113 -5.23 18.73 -10.50
C THR A 113 -5.19 20.00 -9.64
N HIS A 114 -5.48 19.88 -8.34
CA HIS A 114 -5.43 20.99 -7.37
C HIS A 114 -4.05 21.21 -6.73
N VAL A 115 -3.03 20.44 -7.14
CA VAL A 115 -1.65 20.52 -6.66
C VAL A 115 -0.72 20.65 -7.88
N GLU A 116 -0.07 21.81 -8.02
CA GLU A 116 0.78 22.10 -9.18
C GLU A 116 1.91 21.06 -9.35
N ASN A 117 2.18 20.69 -10.60
CA ASN A 117 3.16 19.67 -11.00
C ASN A 117 2.99 18.28 -10.36
N SER A 118 1.81 17.97 -9.81
CA SER A 118 1.52 16.64 -9.24
C SER A 118 1.62 15.51 -10.27
N THR A 119 2.46 14.52 -9.99
CA THR A 119 2.65 13.31 -10.81
C THR A 119 1.84 12.10 -10.34
N GLY A 120 1.25 12.15 -9.13
CA GLY A 120 0.39 11.08 -8.61
C GLY A 120 0.00 11.28 -7.15
N HIS A 121 -1.28 11.10 -6.81
CA HIS A 121 -1.78 11.24 -5.43
C HIS A 121 -1.81 9.89 -4.72
N HIS A 122 -1.24 9.87 -3.51
CA HIS A 122 -1.08 8.69 -2.70
C HIS A 122 -1.76 8.85 -1.34
N ARG A 123 -2.46 7.80 -0.91
CA ARG A 123 -3.06 7.69 0.43
C ARG A 123 -2.39 6.59 1.23
N ILE A 124 -2.37 6.77 2.55
CA ILE A 124 -1.97 5.75 3.52
C ILE A 124 -3.17 5.49 4.43
N ILE A 125 -3.67 4.26 4.38
CA ILE A 125 -4.75 3.76 5.22
C ILE A 125 -4.24 2.65 6.14
N SER A 126 -4.93 2.44 7.27
CA SER A 126 -4.75 1.24 8.09
C SER A 126 -6.07 0.54 8.34
N TYR A 127 -6.00 -0.78 8.48
CA TYR A 127 -7.15 -1.64 8.78
C TYR A 127 -6.70 -2.96 9.42
N ARG A 128 -7.66 -3.75 9.91
CA ARG A 128 -7.44 -5.12 10.35
C ARG A 128 -8.00 -6.13 9.36
N LEU A 129 -7.30 -7.25 9.20
CA LEU A 129 -7.72 -8.40 8.38
C LEU A 129 -7.09 -9.67 8.94
N GLY A 130 -7.88 -10.69 9.27
CA GLY A 130 -7.35 -12.02 9.63
C GLY A 130 -6.41 -12.05 10.85
N GLY A 131 -6.58 -11.13 11.81
CA GLY A 131 -5.70 -10.96 12.97
C GLY A 131 -4.43 -10.12 12.71
N LEU A 132 -4.19 -9.72 11.46
CA LEU A 132 -3.13 -8.78 11.09
C LEU A 132 -3.63 -7.34 11.17
N SER A 133 -2.75 -6.42 11.56
CA SER A 133 -2.92 -4.98 11.34
C SER A 133 -2.12 -4.60 10.09
N LEU A 134 -2.79 -4.07 9.08
CA LEU A 134 -2.17 -3.65 7.82
C LEU A 134 -2.03 -2.13 7.76
N LEU A 135 -0.97 -1.69 7.08
CA LEU A 135 -0.74 -0.31 6.67
C LEU A 135 -0.55 -0.34 5.15
N VAL A 136 -1.49 0.23 4.41
CA VAL A 136 -1.52 0.16 2.94
C VAL A 136 -1.31 1.56 2.38
N ARG A 137 -0.24 1.72 1.61
CA ARG A 137 -0.02 2.85 0.70
C ARG A 137 -0.59 2.47 -0.66
N HIS A 138 -1.44 3.31 -1.23
CA HIS A 138 -1.96 3.14 -2.59
C HIS A 138 -2.05 4.50 -3.31
N GLU A 139 -2.08 4.46 -4.64
CA GLU A 139 -2.44 5.61 -5.48
C GLU A 139 -3.96 5.84 -5.45
N THR A 140 -4.43 7.03 -5.82
CA THR A 140 -5.86 7.35 -5.94
C THR A 140 -6.07 8.39 -7.03
N ASP A 141 -6.61 7.92 -8.15
CA ASP A 141 -6.68 8.64 -9.42
C ASP A 141 -7.53 9.91 -9.34
N GLY A 142 -8.57 9.94 -8.49
CA GLY A 142 -9.33 11.16 -8.28
C GLY A 142 -10.38 11.16 -7.17
N CYS A 143 -11.20 12.20 -7.15
CA CYS A 143 -12.34 12.35 -6.23
C CYS A 143 -13.53 13.13 -6.84
N VAL A 144 -14.69 13.04 -6.18
CA VAL A 144 -15.95 13.74 -6.55
C VAL A 144 -16.56 14.50 -5.38
N GLY A 145 -17.32 15.55 -5.71
CA GLY A 145 -18.04 16.42 -4.78
C GLY A 145 -17.44 17.82 -4.71
N ASP A 146 -18.19 18.77 -4.13
CA ASP A 146 -17.76 20.15 -4.01
C ASP A 146 -16.58 20.28 -3.04
N LEU A 147 -15.36 20.38 -3.56
CA LEU A 147 -14.15 20.72 -2.80
C LEU A 147 -14.15 22.22 -2.42
N LYS A 148 -15.17 22.65 -1.67
CA LYS A 148 -15.40 24.05 -1.26
C LYS A 148 -14.12 24.65 -0.67
N PRO A 149 -13.59 25.75 -1.23
CA PRO A 149 -12.42 26.41 -0.66
C PRO A 149 -12.72 26.91 0.75
N GLY A 150 -11.87 26.54 1.72
CA GLY A 150 -11.77 27.28 2.99
C GLY A 150 -12.57 26.78 4.19
N VAL A 151 -13.19 25.58 4.18
CA VAL A 151 -13.63 24.99 5.46
C VAL A 151 -12.45 24.30 6.14
N LYS A 152 -11.84 24.98 7.13
CA LYS A 152 -10.95 24.33 8.10
C LYS A 152 -11.80 23.48 9.05
N ASN A 153 -12.06 22.22 8.69
CA ASN A 153 -12.65 21.26 9.62
C ASN A 153 -11.66 21.03 10.78
N ASN A 154 -11.94 21.63 11.94
CA ASN A 154 -11.14 21.52 13.17
C ASN A 154 -11.22 20.13 13.85
N GLU A 155 -11.57 19.09 13.09
CA GLU A 155 -11.64 17.67 13.49
C GLU A 155 -10.66 16.80 12.70
N SER A 156 -9.62 17.39 12.09
CA SER A 156 -8.65 16.72 11.23
C SER A 156 -7.60 15.88 11.98
N THR A 157 -8.04 14.96 12.84
CA THR A 157 -7.19 14.00 13.55
C THR A 157 -6.38 13.09 12.59
N GLY A 158 -6.83 12.94 11.34
CA GLY A 158 -6.36 11.94 10.36
C GLY A 158 -5.50 12.42 9.19
N ASP A 159 -4.83 13.59 9.28
CA ASP A 159 -3.83 14.01 8.27
C ASP A 159 -2.65 14.79 8.89
N ASN A 160 -2.08 14.23 9.96
CA ASN A 160 -0.94 14.80 10.70
C ASN A 160 0.44 14.54 10.07
N LEU A 161 0.52 13.99 8.85
CA LEU A 161 1.77 13.52 8.25
C LEU A 161 2.86 14.61 8.16
N ALA A 162 2.50 15.85 7.81
CA ALA A 162 3.47 16.96 7.76
C ALA A 162 4.12 17.22 9.12
N ASN A 163 3.33 17.18 10.21
CA ASN A 163 3.82 17.34 11.58
C ASN A 163 4.69 16.15 12.02
N VAL A 164 4.28 14.93 11.67
CA VAL A 164 5.04 13.70 11.96
C VAL A 164 6.39 13.73 11.23
N LEU A 165 6.42 13.99 9.92
CA LEU A 165 7.66 14.07 9.14
C LEU A 165 8.58 15.19 9.63
N LYS A 166 8.02 16.36 9.99
CA LYS A 166 8.79 17.45 10.62
C LYS A 166 9.37 17.04 11.97
N SER A 167 8.65 16.24 12.76
CA SER A 167 9.16 15.64 14.01
C SER A 167 10.23 14.56 13.77
N LEU A 168 10.23 13.86 12.63
CA LEU A 168 11.36 12.99 12.26
C LEU A 168 12.63 13.83 12.06
N SER A 169 12.54 14.90 11.27
CA SER A 169 13.67 15.78 10.92
C SER A 169 14.25 16.61 12.07
N LEU A 170 13.50 16.81 13.16
CA LEU A 170 13.91 17.64 14.31
C LEU A 170 14.54 16.84 15.47
N SER A 171 14.66 15.52 15.35
CA SER A 171 15.02 14.64 16.48
C SER A 171 16.55 14.46 16.70
N SER A 172 17.39 15.43 16.33
CA SER A 172 18.86 15.30 16.32
C SER A 172 19.59 15.92 17.52
N ASP A 173 18.90 16.29 18.60
CA ASP A 173 19.50 16.94 19.80
C ASP A 173 20.22 15.97 20.76
N THR A 174 20.71 14.84 20.25
CA THR A 174 21.67 13.96 20.95
C THR A 174 22.84 13.67 20.02
N THR A 175 24.05 14.01 20.47
CA THR A 175 25.31 13.78 19.75
C THR A 175 25.56 12.29 19.43
N ASP A 176 26.35 12.05 18.38
CA ASP A 176 26.94 10.77 17.97
C ASP A 176 26.04 9.70 17.28
N GLU A 177 24.90 10.08 16.69
CA GLU A 177 24.36 9.35 15.52
C GLU A 177 24.29 10.27 14.29
N THR A 178 24.80 9.82 13.13
CA THR A 178 24.76 10.57 11.88
C THR A 178 23.33 10.65 11.32
N SER A 179 22.61 11.69 11.72
CA SER A 179 21.28 12.04 11.19
C SER A 179 21.32 12.09 9.66
N VAL A 180 20.61 11.16 9.01
CA VAL A 180 20.51 11.10 7.54
C VAL A 180 19.55 12.20 7.10
N GLN A 181 20.08 13.42 6.92
CA GLN A 181 19.30 14.57 6.50
C GLN A 181 18.58 14.25 5.18
N SER A 182 17.27 14.08 5.26
CA SER A 182 16.47 13.65 4.11
C SER A 182 16.49 14.72 3.03
N LYS A 183 16.80 14.31 1.80
CA LYS A 183 16.72 15.17 0.60
C LYS A 183 15.28 15.40 0.13
N LEU A 184 14.29 14.89 0.87
CA LEU A 184 12.88 15.03 0.59
C LEU A 184 12.37 16.42 1.04
N THR A 185 11.97 17.25 0.09
CA THR A 185 11.28 18.51 0.38
C THR A 185 9.79 18.24 0.65
N ILE A 186 9.21 18.93 1.65
CA ILE A 186 7.81 18.79 2.05
C ILE A 186 7.14 20.16 1.96
N LYS A 187 6.05 20.24 1.19
CA LYS A 187 5.17 21.40 1.04
C LYS A 187 3.83 21.11 1.73
N SER A 188 3.13 22.13 2.24
CA SER A 188 1.80 21.96 2.87
C SER A 188 0.75 22.81 2.17
N GLU A 189 0.37 22.34 0.98
CA GLU A 189 -0.42 23.08 -0.02
C GLU A 189 -1.72 22.36 -0.45
N GLY A 190 -1.85 21.05 -0.19
CA GLY A 190 -3.03 20.25 -0.57
C GLY A 190 -4.19 20.31 0.43
N ARG A 191 -5.13 19.34 0.34
CA ARG A 191 -6.40 19.33 1.08
C ARG A 191 -6.81 17.92 1.50
N VAL A 192 -7.22 17.77 2.76
CA VAL A 192 -7.81 16.53 3.27
C VAL A 192 -9.10 16.22 2.51
N VAL A 193 -9.12 15.11 1.76
CA VAL A 193 -10.32 14.62 1.04
C VAL A 193 -10.89 13.40 1.79
N PRO A 194 -12.21 13.28 2.00
CA PRO A 194 -12.83 12.08 2.58
C PRO A 194 -12.47 10.78 1.81
N ARG A 195 -12.73 9.61 2.41
CA ARG A 195 -12.62 8.33 1.66
C ARG A 195 -13.80 8.18 0.70
N GLU A 196 -14.97 8.59 1.18
CA GLU A 196 -16.29 8.46 0.57
C GLU A 196 -16.40 9.17 -0.80
N SER A 197 -15.56 10.19 -1.02
CA SER A 197 -15.45 10.95 -2.27
C SER A 197 -14.38 10.42 -3.23
N THR A 198 -13.43 9.60 -2.80
CA THR A 198 -12.35 9.12 -3.68
C THR A 198 -12.81 8.03 -4.65
N LEU A 199 -12.20 8.00 -5.83
CA LEU A 199 -12.52 7.08 -6.91
C LEU A 199 -11.27 6.52 -7.59
N GLU A 200 -11.47 5.36 -8.19
CA GLU A 200 -10.56 4.70 -9.11
C GLU A 200 -11.03 4.94 -10.56
N ILE A 201 -10.10 5.06 -11.49
CA ILE A 201 -10.31 5.25 -12.92
C ILE A 201 -9.83 4.00 -13.66
N LYS A 202 -10.76 3.25 -14.25
CA LYS A 202 -10.44 2.06 -15.05
C LYS A 202 -11.05 2.10 -16.44
N THR A 203 -10.27 1.54 -17.36
CA THR A 203 -10.26 2.06 -18.71
C THR A 203 -10.18 0.92 -19.74
N ARG A 204 -11.22 0.71 -20.58
CA ARG A 204 -11.32 -0.42 -21.53
C ARG A 204 -11.94 -0.10 -22.90
N ALA A 205 -11.51 -0.75 -23.98
CA ALA A 205 -12.23 -0.66 -25.27
C ALA A 205 -13.62 -1.29 -25.16
N SER A 206 -14.64 -0.67 -25.74
CA SER A 206 -16.06 -1.03 -25.53
C SER A 206 -16.47 -2.44 -25.97
N HIS A 207 -15.64 -3.11 -26.78
CA HIS A 207 -15.86 -4.51 -27.18
C HIS A 207 -15.40 -5.53 -26.14
N ARG A 208 -14.68 -5.09 -25.10
CA ARG A 208 -14.31 -5.87 -23.92
C ARG A 208 -14.68 -5.04 -22.68
N PRO A 209 -15.89 -5.23 -22.13
CA PRO A 209 -16.28 -4.68 -20.83
C PRO A 209 -15.21 -4.92 -19.75
N LEU A 210 -15.20 -4.06 -18.73
CA LEU A 210 -14.46 -4.31 -17.50
C LEU A 210 -15.41 -5.00 -16.53
N GLU A 211 -15.11 -6.23 -16.11
CA GLU A 211 -15.88 -6.87 -15.05
C GLU A 211 -15.52 -6.29 -13.68
N LEU A 212 -16.40 -6.40 -12.67
CA LEU A 212 -16.04 -5.95 -11.33
C LEU A 212 -14.94 -6.84 -10.72
N SER A 213 -14.95 -8.14 -10.99
CA SER A 213 -13.94 -9.09 -10.52
C SER A 213 -12.52 -8.81 -11.02
N GLU A 214 -12.35 -8.16 -12.19
CA GLU A 214 -11.03 -7.74 -12.69
C GLU A 214 -10.36 -6.67 -11.80
N VAL A 215 -11.12 -5.95 -10.96
CA VAL A 215 -10.63 -4.77 -10.21
C VAL A 215 -11.06 -4.71 -8.74
N ALA A 216 -12.04 -5.51 -8.32
CA ALA A 216 -12.46 -5.63 -6.93
C ALA A 216 -11.31 -5.96 -5.95
N PRO A 217 -10.30 -6.80 -6.27
CA PRO A 217 -9.16 -7.00 -5.39
C PRO A 217 -8.38 -5.71 -5.09
N GLN A 218 -8.22 -4.83 -6.09
CA GLN A 218 -7.54 -3.54 -5.92
C GLN A 218 -8.41 -2.61 -5.05
N LEU A 219 -9.69 -2.43 -5.43
CA LEU A 219 -10.65 -1.55 -4.74
C LEU A 219 -10.89 -1.97 -3.27
N TRP A 220 -10.85 -3.27 -2.99
CA TRP A 220 -10.99 -3.83 -1.65
C TRP A 220 -9.74 -3.60 -0.80
N VAL A 221 -8.52 -3.76 -1.34
CA VAL A 221 -7.27 -3.45 -0.62
C VAL A 221 -7.10 -1.95 -0.40
N SER A 222 -7.47 -1.11 -1.36
CA SER A 222 -7.40 0.36 -1.24
C SER A 222 -8.58 0.98 -0.49
N GLN A 223 -9.66 0.22 -0.26
CA GLN A 223 -10.92 0.71 0.29
C GLN A 223 -11.50 1.91 -0.49
N THR A 224 -11.27 1.94 -1.81
CA THR A 224 -11.80 2.98 -2.72
C THR A 224 -13.28 2.70 -3.02
N PRO A 225 -14.23 3.58 -2.64
CA PRO A 225 -15.67 3.28 -2.72
C PRO A 225 -16.29 3.49 -4.11
N LYS A 226 -15.61 4.21 -5.00
CA LYS A 226 -16.14 4.60 -6.32
C LYS A 226 -15.22 4.17 -7.45
N LEU A 227 -15.83 3.83 -8.58
CA LEU A 227 -15.15 3.40 -9.79
C LEU A 227 -15.70 4.16 -10.99
N VAL A 228 -14.81 4.62 -11.85
CA VAL A 228 -15.12 5.14 -13.18
C VAL A 228 -14.77 4.07 -14.20
N ARG A 229 -15.76 3.53 -14.91
CA ARG A 229 -15.53 2.68 -16.09
C ARG A 229 -15.65 3.52 -17.36
N ALA A 230 -14.51 3.87 -17.95
CA ALA A 230 -14.48 4.52 -19.25
C ALA A 230 -14.37 3.51 -20.40
N TYR A 231 -15.08 3.80 -21.50
CA TYR A 231 -15.24 2.88 -22.63
C TYR A 231 -14.92 3.52 -23.99
N HIS A 232 -14.16 2.80 -24.83
CA HIS A 232 -13.56 3.36 -26.05
C HIS A 232 -13.74 2.59 -27.35
N LYS A 233 -13.77 3.33 -28.47
CA LYS A 233 -13.60 2.83 -29.83
C LYS A 233 -12.47 3.63 -30.48
N ARG A 234 -11.30 3.00 -30.66
CA ARG A 234 -10.07 3.59 -31.28
C ARG A 234 -9.78 5.03 -30.81
N GLY A 235 -9.55 5.25 -29.51
CA GLY A 235 -9.26 6.60 -28.98
C GLY A 235 -10.44 7.59 -28.95
N LYS A 236 -11.67 7.17 -29.26
CA LYS A 236 -12.90 7.97 -29.03
C LYS A 236 -13.83 7.31 -28.02
N PHE A 237 -14.62 8.13 -27.29
CA PHE A 237 -15.19 7.76 -26.00
C PHE A 237 -16.69 7.97 -25.86
N SER A 238 -17.31 7.08 -25.09
CA SER A 238 -18.59 7.35 -24.43
C SER A 238 -18.35 8.12 -23.13
N THR A 239 -19.27 9.01 -22.76
CA THR A 239 -19.28 9.64 -21.43
C THR A 239 -19.31 8.56 -20.34
N PRO A 240 -18.26 8.46 -19.49
CA PRO A 240 -18.23 7.51 -18.40
C PRO A 240 -19.12 7.96 -17.24
N LYS A 241 -19.43 7.03 -16.33
CA LYS A 241 -20.16 7.30 -15.09
C LYS A 241 -19.24 7.07 -13.90
N VAL A 242 -19.55 7.74 -12.79
CA VAL A 242 -19.00 7.43 -11.46
C VAL A 242 -19.97 6.43 -10.82
N GLU A 243 -19.54 5.19 -10.66
CA GLU A 243 -20.27 4.12 -10.00
C GLU A 243 -19.86 4.09 -8.52
N ASP A 244 -20.81 4.13 -7.58
CA ASP A 244 -20.51 3.73 -6.20
C ASP A 244 -20.58 2.21 -6.11
N ILE A 245 -19.43 1.59 -5.82
CA ILE A 245 -19.23 0.14 -5.86
C ILE A 245 -19.07 -0.45 -4.46
N THR A 246 -19.27 0.34 -3.40
CA THR A 246 -19.09 -0.07 -2.00
C THR A 246 -19.87 -1.34 -1.65
N ALA A 247 -21.15 -1.40 -2.02
CA ALA A 247 -21.99 -2.58 -1.77
C ALA A 247 -21.54 -3.81 -2.60
N ALA A 248 -21.11 -3.60 -3.85
CA ALA A 248 -20.70 -4.66 -4.75
C ALA A 248 -19.32 -5.23 -4.39
N VAL A 249 -18.39 -4.41 -3.88
CA VAL A 249 -17.12 -4.87 -3.31
C VAL A 249 -17.32 -5.61 -1.98
N LYS A 250 -18.32 -5.22 -1.16
CA LYS A 250 -18.70 -6.02 0.02
C LYS A 250 -19.30 -7.39 -0.36
N GLN A 251 -20.12 -7.46 -1.40
CA GLN A 251 -20.60 -8.73 -1.95
C GLN A 251 -19.45 -9.57 -2.56
N TRP A 252 -18.45 -8.92 -3.16
CA TRP A 252 -17.23 -9.58 -3.63
C TRP A 252 -16.43 -10.19 -2.47
N GLU A 253 -16.20 -9.44 -1.38
CA GLU A 253 -15.54 -9.93 -0.15
C GLU A 253 -16.25 -11.16 0.43
N GLN A 254 -17.59 -11.14 0.48
CA GLN A 254 -18.41 -12.27 0.96
C GLN A 254 -18.30 -13.50 0.07
N THR A 255 -18.23 -13.32 -1.25
CA THR A 255 -18.16 -14.43 -2.21
C THR A 255 -16.74 -14.98 -2.43
N HIS A 256 -15.70 -14.25 -2.03
CA HIS A 256 -14.29 -14.61 -2.22
C HIS A 256 -13.58 -14.97 -0.90
N GLN A 257 -14.33 -15.30 0.16
CA GLN A 257 -13.81 -15.61 1.50
C GLN A 257 -12.70 -16.67 1.50
N ASP A 258 -12.82 -17.72 0.69
CA ASP A 258 -11.81 -18.79 0.57
C ASP A 258 -10.47 -18.31 0.02
N ASP A 259 -10.48 -17.30 -0.84
CA ASP A 259 -9.27 -16.72 -1.42
C ASP A 259 -8.64 -15.66 -0.51
N ILE A 260 -9.47 -14.91 0.21
CA ILE A 260 -9.00 -13.99 1.27
C ILE A 260 -8.40 -14.78 2.44
N LYS A 261 -9.00 -15.93 2.81
CA LYS A 261 -8.44 -16.87 3.79
C LYS A 261 -7.07 -17.41 3.34
N LYS A 262 -6.93 -17.81 2.07
CA LYS A 262 -5.63 -18.22 1.49
C LYS A 262 -4.62 -17.06 1.47
N LEU A 263 -5.04 -15.82 1.19
CA LEU A 263 -4.17 -14.64 1.27
C LEU A 263 -3.65 -14.40 2.70
N ILE A 264 -4.50 -14.50 3.72
CA ILE A 264 -4.09 -14.38 5.13
C ILE A 264 -3.14 -15.53 5.52
N ALA A 265 -3.44 -16.77 5.13
CA ALA A 265 -2.56 -17.91 5.36
C ALA A 265 -1.19 -17.74 4.68
N LEU A 266 -1.18 -17.25 3.44
CA LEU A 266 0.02 -16.94 2.67
C LEU A 266 0.87 -15.84 3.35
N ILE A 267 0.27 -14.73 3.77
CA ILE A 267 0.97 -13.66 4.48
C ILE A 267 1.58 -14.20 5.78
N ASN A 268 0.83 -14.97 6.57
CA ASN A 268 1.36 -15.59 7.79
C ASN A 268 2.49 -16.60 7.50
N ARG A 269 2.39 -17.39 6.41
CA ARG A 269 3.45 -18.31 5.99
C ARG A 269 4.72 -17.58 5.56
N ILE A 270 4.60 -16.48 4.80
CA ILE A 270 5.71 -15.59 4.47
C ILE A 270 6.34 -15.06 5.75
N LEU A 271 5.56 -14.42 6.63
CA LEU A 271 6.04 -13.85 7.89
C LEU A 271 6.76 -14.88 8.77
N TRP A 272 6.31 -16.13 8.78
CA TRP A 272 6.99 -17.23 9.48
C TRP A 272 8.33 -17.57 8.82
N VAL A 273 8.37 -17.76 7.48
CA VAL A 273 9.60 -18.08 6.74
C VAL A 273 10.64 -16.96 6.90
N THR A 274 10.27 -15.70 6.63
CA THR A 274 11.19 -14.56 6.69
C THR A 274 11.82 -14.38 8.07
N ARG A 275 11.05 -14.56 9.15
CA ARG A 275 11.56 -14.45 10.53
C ARG A 275 12.53 -15.58 10.88
N ASN A 276 12.23 -16.83 10.52
CA ASN A 276 13.15 -17.96 10.74
C ASN A 276 14.45 -17.85 9.94
N TRP A 277 14.47 -17.07 8.85
CA TRP A 277 15.66 -16.82 8.04
C TRP A 277 16.50 -15.60 8.46
N GLY A 278 16.19 -14.96 9.60
CA GLY A 278 16.94 -13.80 10.10
C GLY A 278 16.42 -12.44 9.61
N GLY A 279 15.26 -12.41 8.94
CA GLY A 279 14.45 -11.21 8.77
C GLY A 279 14.33 -10.64 7.36
N SER A 280 15.05 -11.16 6.35
CA SER A 280 14.92 -10.67 4.97
C SER A 280 14.80 -11.81 3.94
N CYS A 281 13.88 -11.65 2.97
CA CYS A 281 13.72 -12.58 1.85
C CYS A 281 13.23 -11.86 0.58
N THR A 282 13.27 -12.52 -0.57
CA THR A 282 12.49 -12.17 -1.76
C THR A 282 11.41 -13.22 -2.03
N ILE A 283 10.32 -12.78 -2.64
CA ILE A 283 9.18 -13.58 -3.12
C ILE A 283 9.07 -13.33 -4.62
N ARG A 284 9.08 -14.38 -5.44
CA ARG A 284 8.88 -14.31 -6.89
C ARG A 284 7.66 -15.13 -7.28
N TYR A 285 6.75 -14.57 -8.08
CA TYR A 285 5.70 -15.38 -8.70
C TYR A 285 6.23 -16.07 -9.96
N ASN A 286 6.08 -17.39 -10.03
CA ASN A 286 6.45 -18.21 -11.17
C ASN A 286 5.18 -18.69 -11.88
N PRO A 287 4.74 -18.00 -12.96
CA PRO A 287 3.48 -18.30 -13.64
C PRO A 287 3.49 -19.65 -14.38
N ALA A 288 4.66 -20.22 -14.68
CA ALA A 288 4.77 -21.54 -15.31
C ALA A 288 4.54 -22.70 -14.32
N GLU A 289 4.58 -22.43 -13.01
CA GLU A 289 4.35 -23.42 -11.96
C GLU A 289 3.12 -23.13 -11.06
N ASP A 290 2.45 -21.98 -11.24
CA ASP A 290 1.49 -21.38 -10.28
C ASP A 290 1.98 -21.45 -8.82
N LYS A 291 3.20 -20.94 -8.60
CA LYS A 291 3.86 -20.96 -7.28
C LYS A 291 4.51 -19.62 -6.95
N LEU A 292 4.49 -19.31 -5.66
CA LEU A 292 5.34 -18.30 -5.06
C LEU A 292 6.63 -18.95 -4.56
N GLU A 293 7.75 -18.45 -5.05
CA GLU A 293 9.09 -18.85 -4.67
C GLU A 293 9.64 -17.84 -3.66
N ILE A 294 9.78 -18.25 -2.39
CA ILE A 294 10.45 -17.44 -1.37
C ILE A 294 11.91 -17.86 -1.31
N LYS A 295 12.84 -16.91 -1.43
CA LYS A 295 14.29 -17.13 -1.32
C LYS A 295 14.88 -16.22 -0.24
N LYS A 296 15.73 -16.77 0.63
CA LYS A 296 16.49 -15.99 1.61
C LYS A 296 17.49 -15.07 0.89
N ILE A 297 17.71 -13.89 1.44
CA ILE A 297 18.75 -12.95 0.99
C ILE A 297 19.60 -12.48 2.17
N GLY A 298 20.77 -11.90 1.90
CA GLY A 298 21.47 -11.08 2.89
C GLY A 298 20.59 -9.91 3.33
N ARG A 299 20.77 -9.42 4.56
CA ARG A 299 19.87 -8.43 5.16
C ARG A 299 19.87 -7.10 4.38
N LYS A 300 18.81 -6.88 3.59
CA LYS A 300 18.60 -5.67 2.77
C LYS A 300 17.52 -4.81 3.45
N LYS A 301 17.95 -3.85 4.26
CA LYS A 301 17.07 -2.87 4.90
C LYS A 301 16.32 -2.06 3.83
N MET A 302 15.06 -1.70 4.11
CA MET A 302 14.21 -0.91 3.21
C MET A 302 14.04 0.56 3.63
N LEU A 303 14.36 0.88 4.88
CA LEU A 303 14.27 2.21 5.48
C LEU A 303 15.66 2.67 5.98
N PRO A 304 15.85 3.99 6.20
CA PRO A 304 16.94 4.51 7.01
C PRO A 304 17.02 3.91 8.43
N ASP A 305 18.22 3.89 8.99
CA ASP A 305 18.52 3.20 10.25
C ASP A 305 17.88 3.86 11.48
N ASP A 306 17.75 5.18 11.49
CA ASP A 306 17.05 5.94 12.54
C ASP A 306 15.58 5.51 12.65
N LEU A 307 14.93 5.18 11.54
CA LEU A 307 13.56 4.68 11.53
C LEU A 307 13.48 3.28 12.11
N TYR A 308 14.39 2.35 11.73
CA TYR A 308 14.46 1.02 12.35
C TYR A 308 14.70 1.11 13.87
N SER A 309 15.55 2.02 14.33
CA SER A 309 15.84 2.23 15.75
C SER A 309 14.62 2.65 16.56
N ARG A 310 13.62 3.33 15.96
CA ARG A 310 12.37 3.70 16.65
C ARG A 310 11.56 2.47 17.08
N TRP A 311 11.42 1.45 16.21
CA TRP A 311 10.76 0.19 16.59
C TRP A 311 11.48 -0.51 17.75
N THR A 312 12.81 -0.50 17.76
CA THR A 312 13.61 -1.11 18.83
C THR A 312 13.42 -0.38 20.17
N LYS A 313 13.49 0.97 20.17
CA LYS A 313 13.29 1.80 21.37
C LYS A 313 11.93 1.53 22.03
N THR A 314 10.83 1.59 21.26
CA THR A 314 9.47 1.33 21.77
C THR A 314 9.28 -0.08 22.37
N ILE A 315 10.05 -1.07 21.92
CA ILE A 315 10.01 -2.43 22.51
C ILE A 315 10.71 -2.45 23.88
N HIS A 316 11.87 -1.80 24.02
CA HIS A 316 12.52 -1.65 25.32
C HIS A 316 11.63 -0.89 26.31
N ASP A 317 10.99 0.20 25.89
CA ASP A 317 10.06 0.96 26.72
C ASP A 317 8.88 0.11 27.21
N ALA A 318 8.26 -0.66 26.30
CA ALA A 318 7.14 -1.55 26.62
C ALA A 318 7.55 -2.71 27.55
N MET A 319 8.78 -3.22 27.42
CA MET A 319 9.32 -4.25 28.32
C MET A 319 9.67 -3.68 29.70
N ALA A 320 10.24 -2.46 29.77
CA ALA A 320 10.50 -1.77 31.02
C ALA A 320 9.20 -1.46 31.79
N GLN A 321 8.16 -0.96 31.11
CA GLN A 321 6.84 -0.72 31.70
C GLN A 321 6.11 -2.01 32.12
N LYS A 322 6.40 -3.16 31.49
CA LYS A 322 5.86 -4.45 31.93
C LYS A 322 6.58 -4.92 33.20
N ASN A 323 7.90 -4.78 33.26
CA ASN A 323 8.70 -5.19 34.41
C ASN A 323 8.41 -4.33 35.66
N SER A 324 8.22 -3.01 35.51
CA SER A 324 7.86 -2.14 36.65
C SER A 324 6.47 -2.43 37.23
N LYS A 325 5.57 -3.04 36.44
CA LYS A 325 4.24 -3.49 36.90
C LYS A 325 4.24 -4.88 37.56
N HIS A 326 5.37 -5.58 37.60
CA HIS A 326 5.55 -6.85 38.32
C HIS A 326 6.78 -6.75 39.24
N GLY A 327 6.75 -5.80 40.18
CA GLY A 327 7.71 -5.74 41.28
C GLY A 327 7.68 -7.01 42.15
N PRO A 328 8.77 -7.32 42.86
CA PRO A 328 8.90 -8.56 43.62
C PRO A 328 7.89 -8.61 44.78
N ASN A 329 7.03 -9.63 44.77
CA ASN A 329 6.09 -9.89 45.85
C ASN A 329 6.85 -10.54 47.03
N PHE A 330 7.46 -9.72 47.88
CA PHE A 330 8.16 -10.17 49.09
C PHE A 330 7.15 -10.68 50.13
N ALA A 331 6.79 -11.96 50.03
CA ALA A 331 6.21 -12.68 51.14
C ALA A 331 7.29 -12.89 52.22
N GLN A 332 7.15 -12.19 53.35
CA GLN A 332 7.75 -12.60 54.61
C GLN A 332 6.72 -13.42 55.41
N ALA A 333 7.22 -14.31 56.26
CA ALA A 333 6.43 -15.24 57.07
C ALA A 333 6.08 -14.66 58.45
#